data_AF-A0A7S3XHM7-F1
#
_entry.id   AF-A0A7S3XHM7-F1
#
_cell.length_a   1.000
_cell.length_b   1.000
_cell.length_c   1.000
_cell.angle_alpha   90.00
_cell.angle_beta   90.00
_cell.angle_gamma   90.00
#
_symmetry.space_group_name_H-M   'P 1'
#
loop_
_entity.id
_entity.type
_entity.pdbx_description
1 polymer ?
#
loop_
_entity_poly.entity_id
_entity_poly.type
_entity_poly.pdbx_seq_one_letter_code
_entity_poly.pdbx_strand_id
1 'polypeptide(L)'
;SCSLLVITKYFIGSCKILKLLGITSFVRVLLQGELSVCLLDFSFGSIFFNPEDIIELLSIYILFRATRKLAINRVVIDHSAPITTCNACDGQGVTVKTVRMGPMVQQMQSTCPQCHGQGKTFKTKKSKEIIEIHIEKGMKSGQKIPFRGMADESNPDIEPGDLIIILKQKENEDTAFTRKGNDLFVRKPITLVEALTGYTTVITHLDGRKLIVRSKPGDIIKPIDLTSEKHYL
;
A
#
# COMPACT_ATOMS: atom_id res chain seq x y z
N SER A 1 -7.97 10.65 -34.34
CA SER A 1 -9.23 10.89 -33.63
C SER A 1 -9.58 9.66 -32.80
N CYS A 2 -8.95 9.51 -31.63
CA CYS A 2 -9.12 8.33 -30.78
C CYS A 2 -10.17 8.64 -29.71
N SER A 3 -11.31 7.98 -29.82
CA SER A 3 -12.50 8.18 -28.99
C SER A 3 -12.25 7.66 -27.58
N LEU A 4 -12.33 8.55 -26.59
CA LEU A 4 -12.25 8.22 -25.17
C LEU A 4 -13.60 7.64 -24.73
N LEU A 5 -13.69 6.31 -24.58
CA LEU A 5 -14.89 5.62 -24.14
C LEU A 5 -14.87 5.48 -22.61
N VAL A 6 -15.42 6.49 -21.93
CA VAL A 6 -15.63 6.48 -20.48
C VAL A 6 -16.83 5.60 -20.17
N ILE A 7 -16.60 4.41 -19.61
CA ILE A 7 -17.66 3.59 -19.01
C ILE A 7 -17.49 3.65 -17.49
N THR A 8 -18.21 4.58 -16.87
CA THR A 8 -18.59 4.53 -15.46
C THR A 8 -19.82 3.65 -15.32
N LYS A 9 -19.72 2.52 -14.62
CA LYS A 9 -20.84 1.92 -13.86
C LYS A 9 -20.41 0.71 -13.01
N TYR A 10 -20.91 0.67 -11.77
CA TYR A 10 -20.80 -0.37 -10.72
C TYR A 10 -19.52 -0.31 -9.83
N PHE A 11 -19.45 0.49 -8.74
CA PHE A 11 -20.02 0.33 -7.36
C PHE A 11 -19.46 -0.94 -6.65
N ILE A 12 -18.74 -0.93 -5.50
CA ILE A 12 -19.07 -0.54 -4.10
C ILE A 12 -17.75 -0.68 -3.27
N GLY A 13 -17.37 0.14 -2.28
CA GLY A 13 -18.07 1.15 -1.50
C GLY A 13 -17.11 2.06 -0.69
N SER A 14 -17.70 3.13 -0.16
CA SER A 14 -17.13 4.14 0.77
C SER A 14 -16.20 5.21 0.18
N CYS A 15 -16.75 5.93 -0.80
CA CYS A 15 -16.20 7.14 -1.44
C CYS A 15 -16.36 8.43 -0.59
N LYS A 16 -15.88 8.43 0.66
CA LYS A 16 -15.76 9.67 1.48
C LYS A 16 -14.32 10.02 1.89
N ILE A 17 -13.36 9.11 1.71
CA ILE A 17 -11.96 9.31 2.10
C ILE A 17 -11.08 9.86 0.95
N LEU A 18 -11.47 9.67 -0.32
CA LEU A 18 -10.62 10.01 -1.47
C LEU A 18 -10.58 11.49 -1.87
N LYS A 19 -11.44 12.36 -1.32
CA LYS A 19 -11.37 13.82 -1.59
C LYS A 19 -10.30 14.56 -0.78
N LEU A 20 -9.68 13.91 0.22
CA LEU A 20 -8.66 14.50 1.09
C LEU A 20 -7.22 14.26 0.62
N LEU A 21 -7.00 13.41 -0.40
CA LEU A 21 -5.68 12.94 -0.80
C LEU A 21 -5.18 13.45 -2.17
N GLY A 22 -5.92 14.33 -2.86
CA GLY A 22 -5.41 14.99 -4.09
C GLY A 22 -5.13 14.05 -5.27
N ILE A 23 -5.75 12.87 -5.30
CA ILE A 23 -5.57 11.89 -6.38
C ILE A 23 -6.46 12.30 -7.56
N THR A 24 -5.87 12.77 -8.66
CA THR A 24 -6.65 13.36 -9.77
C THR A 24 -7.02 12.37 -10.87
N SER A 25 -6.45 11.16 -10.96
CA SER A 25 -6.84 10.16 -11.97
C SER A 25 -6.38 8.73 -11.66
N PHE A 26 -7.23 7.75 -11.97
CA PHE A 26 -6.87 6.34 -12.12
C PHE A 26 -6.66 6.03 -13.61
N VAL A 27 -5.57 5.37 -13.99
CA VAL A 27 -5.36 4.91 -15.38
C VAL A 27 -5.37 3.39 -15.39
N ARG A 28 -6.40 2.80 -16.01
CA ARG A 28 -6.40 1.38 -16.39
C ARG A 28 -5.54 1.24 -17.64
N VAL A 29 -4.51 0.41 -17.57
CA VAL A 29 -3.67 0.07 -18.75
C VAL A 29 -3.93 -1.39 -19.08
N LEU A 30 -4.38 -1.66 -20.30
CA LEU A 30 -4.49 -3.01 -20.84
C LEU A 30 -3.15 -3.36 -21.50
N LEU A 31 -2.40 -4.27 -20.88
CA LEU A 31 -1.26 -4.92 -21.50
C LEU A 31 -1.66 -6.39 -21.75
N GLN A 32 -1.52 -6.84 -22.99
CA GLN A 32 -1.68 -8.25 -23.38
C GLN A 32 -2.99 -8.95 -22.95
N GLY A 33 -4.11 -8.22 -22.91
CA GLY A 33 -5.43 -8.82 -22.66
C GLY A 33 -5.82 -8.98 -21.19
N GLU A 34 -4.96 -8.58 -20.24
CA GLU A 34 -5.28 -8.57 -18.81
C GLU A 34 -5.43 -7.14 -18.26
N LEU A 35 -6.37 -6.98 -17.31
CA LEU A 35 -6.80 -5.71 -16.75
C LEU A 35 -5.89 -5.31 -15.57
N SER A 36 -4.78 -4.63 -15.87
CA SER A 36 -3.88 -4.07 -14.85
C SER A 36 -4.31 -2.66 -14.41
N VAL A 37 -4.14 -2.35 -13.12
CA VAL A 37 -4.43 -1.01 -12.56
C VAL A 37 -3.10 -0.30 -12.29
N CYS A 38 -2.81 0.74 -13.08
CA CYS A 38 -1.62 1.56 -12.88
C CYS A 38 -1.99 2.82 -12.08
N LEU A 39 -1.42 2.94 -10.88
CA LEU A 39 -1.41 4.21 -10.15
C LEU A 39 -0.22 5.03 -10.64
N LEU A 40 -0.49 6.02 -11.50
CA LEU A 40 0.50 7.00 -11.94
C LEU A 40 0.61 8.13 -10.89
N ASP A 41 1.40 7.91 -9.85
CA ASP A 41 1.98 9.01 -9.09
C ASP A 41 3.34 9.36 -9.74
N PHE A 42 3.37 10.50 -10.43
CA PHE A 42 4.53 11.02 -11.20
C PHE A 42 5.82 11.23 -10.37
N SER A 43 5.78 11.00 -9.05
CA SER A 43 6.88 11.29 -8.12
C SER A 43 7.64 10.07 -7.60
N PHE A 44 7.17 8.83 -7.83
CA PHE A 44 7.71 7.65 -7.13
C PHE A 44 8.07 6.43 -7.99
N GLY A 45 7.98 6.52 -9.32
CA GLY A 45 8.24 5.39 -10.21
C GLY A 45 7.03 4.46 -10.34
N SER A 46 6.85 3.91 -11.53
CA SER A 46 5.75 3.01 -11.87
C SER A 46 5.95 1.65 -11.22
N ILE A 47 5.04 1.26 -10.33
CA ILE A 47 4.91 -0.11 -9.84
C ILE A 47 3.57 -0.61 -10.36
N PHE A 48 3.63 -1.63 -11.22
CA PHE A 48 2.45 -2.33 -11.70
C PHE A 48 1.86 -3.11 -10.53
N PHE A 49 0.56 -2.92 -10.29
CA PHE A 49 -0.20 -3.72 -9.33
C PHE A 49 -1.04 -4.71 -10.13
N ASN A 50 -0.89 -5.99 -9.82
CA ASN A 50 -1.79 -7.00 -10.33
C ASN A 50 -3.13 -6.88 -9.58
N PRO A 51 -4.26 -7.20 -10.22
CA PRO A 51 -5.56 -7.16 -9.57
C PRO A 51 -5.69 -8.13 -8.38
N GLU A 52 -4.80 -9.10 -8.26
CA GLU A 52 -4.77 -10.11 -7.19
C GLU A 52 -3.89 -9.70 -5.99
N ASP A 53 -3.21 -8.54 -6.06
CA ASP A 53 -2.30 -8.11 -5.01
C ASP A 53 -3.05 -7.60 -3.77
N ILE A 54 -2.58 -8.02 -2.58
CA ILE A 54 -3.08 -7.52 -1.30
C ILE A 54 -2.22 -6.33 -0.86
N ILE A 55 -2.85 -5.19 -0.55
CA ILE A 55 -2.16 -3.99 -0.08
C ILE A 55 -2.41 -3.80 1.42
N GLU A 56 -1.33 -3.75 2.20
CA GLU A 56 -1.40 -3.50 3.64
C GLU A 56 -0.56 -2.29 4.06
N LEU A 57 -1.13 -1.43 4.90
CA LEU A 57 -0.50 -0.18 5.35
C LEU A 57 0.08 -0.33 6.75
N LEU A 58 1.40 -0.21 6.86
CA LEU A 58 2.12 -0.41 8.11
C LEU A 58 2.63 0.93 8.67
N SER A 59 2.05 1.38 9.80
CA SER A 59 2.41 2.66 10.43
C SER A 59 3.57 2.50 11.42
N ILE A 60 4.76 3.00 11.07
CA ILE A 60 6.02 2.78 11.81
C ILE A 60 6.89 4.03 11.86
N TYR A 61 7.69 4.13 12.92
CA TYR A 61 8.81 5.07 13.03
C TYR A 61 9.97 4.65 12.12
N ILE A 62 10.07 5.26 10.94
CA ILE A 62 11.06 4.91 9.90
C ILE A 62 12.47 5.44 10.19
N LEU A 63 12.68 5.97 11.40
CA LEU A 63 13.94 6.57 11.85
C LEU A 63 14.85 5.55 12.54
N PHE A 64 14.28 4.46 13.04
CA PHE A 64 15.00 3.42 13.75
C PHE A 64 14.98 2.12 12.95
N ARG A 65 16.07 1.33 13.05
CA ARG A 65 16.06 -0.04 12.55
C ARG A 65 15.07 -0.82 13.40
N ALA A 66 14.07 -1.40 12.76
CA ALA A 66 13.05 -2.16 13.44
C ALA A 66 12.72 -3.43 12.66
N THR A 67 12.50 -4.52 13.37
CA THR A 67 11.87 -5.73 12.83
C THR A 67 10.45 -5.78 13.35
N ARG A 68 9.49 -6.00 12.45
CA ARG A 68 8.09 -6.14 12.83
C ARG A 68 7.54 -7.45 12.30
N LYS A 69 6.82 -8.15 13.16
CA LYS A 69 6.07 -9.34 12.79
C LYS A 69 4.66 -8.91 12.42
N LEU A 70 4.23 -9.23 11.22
CA LEU A 70 2.89 -8.98 10.72
C LEU A 70 2.20 -10.32 10.53
N ALA A 71 1.01 -10.46 11.12
CA ALA A 71 0.22 -11.66 10.97
C ALA A 71 -0.86 -11.40 9.92
N ILE A 72 -0.75 -12.10 8.79
CA ILE A 72 -1.73 -12.05 7.70
C ILE A 72 -2.68 -13.23 7.79
N ASN A 73 -3.94 -12.98 7.45
CA ASN A 73 -4.93 -14.03 7.26
C ASN A 73 -5.19 -14.14 5.76
N ARG A 74 -4.80 -15.28 5.17
CA ARG A 74 -5.01 -15.55 3.74
C ARG A 74 -5.80 -16.84 3.53
N VAL A 75 -6.46 -16.93 2.38
CA VAL A 75 -7.17 -18.12 1.92
C VAL A 75 -6.23 -18.92 1.04
N VAL A 76 -6.04 -20.20 1.38
CA VAL A 76 -5.12 -21.13 0.69
C VAL A 76 -5.89 -22.40 0.32
N ILE A 77 -5.54 -23.03 -0.79
CA ILE A 77 -6.16 -24.28 -1.22
C ILE A 77 -5.67 -25.42 -0.32
N ASP A 78 -6.59 -26.28 0.14
CA ASP A 78 -6.22 -27.46 0.91
C ASP A 78 -5.70 -28.56 -0.01
N HIS A 79 -4.37 -28.66 -0.15
CA HIS A 79 -3.73 -29.74 -0.90
C HIS A 79 -3.95 -31.14 -0.30
N SER A 80 -4.51 -31.25 0.91
CA SER A 80 -4.92 -32.53 1.50
C SER A 80 -6.22 -33.07 0.91
N ALA A 81 -7.03 -32.22 0.29
CA ALA A 81 -8.25 -32.61 -0.41
C ALA A 81 -7.97 -32.75 -1.92
N PRO A 82 -8.53 -33.76 -2.59
CA PRO A 82 -8.37 -33.90 -4.03
C PRO A 82 -9.10 -32.78 -4.77
N ILE A 83 -8.38 -32.16 -5.71
CA ILE A 83 -8.98 -31.22 -6.66
C ILE A 83 -9.75 -32.05 -7.69
N THR A 84 -11.06 -31.85 -7.76
CA THR A 84 -11.94 -32.59 -8.67
C THR A 84 -12.51 -31.69 -9.75
N THR A 85 -12.74 -32.20 -10.95
CA THR A 85 -13.45 -31.48 -11.99
C THR A 85 -14.90 -31.25 -11.58
N CYS A 86 -15.43 -30.06 -11.87
CA CYS A 86 -16.80 -29.73 -11.49
C CYS A 86 -17.81 -30.49 -12.35
N ASN A 87 -18.55 -31.42 -11.75
CA ASN A 87 -19.54 -32.26 -12.44
C ASN A 87 -20.72 -31.48 -13.04
N ALA A 88 -21.02 -30.27 -12.56
CA ALA A 88 -22.14 -29.47 -13.07
C ALA A 88 -21.84 -28.72 -14.38
N CYS A 89 -20.56 -28.58 -14.72
CA CYS A 89 -20.12 -27.90 -15.94
C CYS A 89 -19.06 -28.69 -16.72
N ASP A 90 -18.77 -29.93 -16.30
CA ASP A 90 -17.73 -30.80 -16.87
C ASP A 90 -16.39 -30.08 -17.11
N GLY A 91 -15.99 -29.21 -16.19
CA GLY A 91 -14.75 -28.44 -16.31
C GLY A 91 -14.85 -27.13 -17.10
N GLN A 92 -15.99 -26.80 -17.70
CA GLN A 92 -16.15 -25.62 -18.55
C GLN A 92 -16.31 -24.30 -17.77
N GLY A 93 -16.63 -24.35 -16.47
CA GLY A 93 -16.81 -23.15 -15.63
C GLY A 93 -18.09 -22.35 -15.91
N VAL A 94 -18.77 -22.60 -17.03
CA VAL A 94 -20.02 -21.96 -17.43
C VAL A 94 -21.13 -22.98 -17.66
N THR A 95 -22.38 -22.53 -17.45
CA THR A 95 -23.60 -23.31 -17.66
C THR A 95 -24.52 -22.54 -18.60
N VAL A 96 -24.99 -23.20 -19.66
CA VAL A 96 -25.87 -22.60 -20.68
C VAL A 96 -27.32 -22.70 -20.23
N LYS A 97 -27.93 -21.58 -19.85
CA LYS A 97 -29.36 -21.49 -19.51
C LYS A 97 -30.13 -21.01 -20.73
N THR A 98 -31.05 -21.84 -21.21
CA THR A 98 -31.90 -21.47 -22.34
C THR A 98 -33.14 -20.72 -21.83
N VAL A 99 -33.25 -19.44 -22.16
CA VAL A 99 -34.40 -18.59 -21.81
C VAL A 99 -35.29 -18.47 -23.05
N ARG A 100 -36.58 -18.78 -22.90
CA ARG A 100 -37.58 -18.64 -23.98
C ARG A 100 -38.37 -17.35 -23.77
N MET A 101 -38.34 -16.47 -24.76
CA MET A 101 -39.15 -15.26 -24.81
C MET A 101 -40.13 -15.38 -25.97
N GLY A 102 -41.25 -16.08 -25.71
CA GLY A 102 -42.25 -16.38 -26.74
C GLY A 102 -41.67 -17.27 -27.85
N PRO A 103 -41.82 -16.93 -29.15
CA PRO A 103 -41.29 -17.73 -30.26
C PRO A 103 -39.75 -17.67 -30.40
N MET A 104 -39.06 -16.85 -29.60
CA MET A 104 -37.62 -16.71 -29.62
C MET A 104 -36.95 -17.51 -28.49
N VAL A 105 -35.95 -18.32 -28.82
CA VAL A 105 -35.13 -19.07 -27.86
C VAL A 105 -33.75 -18.42 -27.79
N GLN A 106 -33.34 -17.99 -26.60
CA GLN A 106 -32.03 -17.39 -26.36
C GLN A 106 -31.22 -18.29 -25.40
N GLN A 107 -30.02 -18.69 -25.82
CA GLN A 107 -29.07 -19.38 -24.96
C GLN A 107 -28.22 -18.34 -24.23
N MET A 108 -28.35 -18.28 -22.90
CA MET A 108 -27.58 -17.39 -22.04
C MET A 108 -26.51 -18.21 -21.31
N GLN A 109 -25.25 -17.89 -21.54
CA GLN A 109 -24.15 -18.47 -20.76
C GLN A 109 -24.10 -17.78 -19.40
N SER A 110 -24.07 -18.56 -18.32
CA SER A 110 -23.96 -18.05 -16.95
C SER A 110 -22.88 -18.81 -16.21
N THR A 111 -22.14 -18.12 -15.34
CA THR A 111 -21.11 -18.74 -14.51
C THR A 111 -21.69 -19.92 -13.72
N CYS A 112 -21.00 -21.05 -13.70
CA CYS A 112 -21.46 -22.24 -13.01
C CYS A 112 -21.65 -21.93 -11.51
N PRO A 113 -22.82 -22.22 -10.90
CA PRO A 113 -23.08 -21.89 -9.50
C PRO A 113 -22.29 -22.76 -8.51
N GLN A 114 -21.77 -23.91 -8.94
CA GLN A 114 -21.05 -24.85 -8.07
C GLN A 114 -19.54 -24.59 -8.02
N CYS A 115 -18.92 -24.16 -9.12
CA CYS A 115 -17.48 -23.84 -9.16
C CYS A 115 -17.19 -22.35 -9.37
N HIS A 116 -18.21 -21.49 -9.46
CA HIS A 116 -18.07 -20.05 -9.64
C HIS A 116 -17.16 -19.62 -10.81
N GLY A 117 -17.07 -20.42 -11.87
CA GLY A 117 -16.25 -20.13 -13.05
C GLY A 117 -14.89 -20.82 -13.06
N GLN A 118 -14.51 -21.53 -12.00
CA GLN A 118 -13.20 -22.16 -11.88
C GLN A 118 -13.09 -23.50 -12.61
N GLY A 119 -14.21 -24.14 -12.98
CA GLY A 119 -14.23 -25.46 -13.64
C GLY A 119 -13.80 -26.63 -12.74
N LYS A 120 -13.19 -26.36 -11.59
CA LYS A 120 -12.76 -27.32 -10.59
C LYS A 120 -13.46 -27.05 -9.25
N THR A 121 -13.61 -28.10 -8.45
CA THR A 121 -14.11 -28.06 -7.08
C THR A 121 -12.98 -28.47 -6.14
N PHE A 122 -12.65 -27.58 -5.21
CA PHE A 122 -11.61 -27.77 -4.20
C PHE A 122 -12.07 -27.15 -2.89
N LYS A 123 -11.40 -27.53 -1.80
CA LYS A 123 -11.64 -26.97 -0.47
C LYS A 123 -10.58 -25.90 -0.21
N THR A 124 -11.02 -24.78 0.34
CA THR A 124 -10.15 -23.68 0.79
C THR A 124 -10.09 -23.66 2.30
N LYS A 125 -8.90 -23.48 2.88
CA LYS A 125 -8.75 -23.14 4.30
C LYS A 125 -8.32 -21.69 4.47
N LYS A 126 -8.59 -21.16 5.66
CA LYS A 126 -7.98 -19.93 6.13
C LYS A 126 -6.69 -20.30 6.86
N SER A 127 -5.56 -19.80 6.38
CA SER A 127 -4.27 -19.94 7.04
C SER A 127 -3.82 -18.59 7.59
N LYS A 128 -3.31 -18.61 8.82
CA LYS A 128 -2.69 -17.44 9.44
C LYS A 128 -1.18 -17.61 9.36
N GLU A 129 -0.50 -16.65 8.75
CA GLU A 129 0.94 -16.68 8.55
C GLU A 129 1.58 -15.43 9.15
N ILE A 130 2.77 -15.59 9.75
CA ILE A 130 3.49 -14.50 10.39
C ILE A 130 4.71 -14.18 9.53
N ILE A 131 4.73 -12.97 8.97
CA ILE A 131 5.80 -12.46 8.14
C ILE A 131 6.66 -11.52 8.97
N GLU A 132 7.98 -11.69 8.89
CA GLU A 132 8.94 -10.79 9.49
C GLU A 132 9.39 -9.74 8.49
N ILE A 133 9.13 -8.47 8.82
CA ILE A 133 9.43 -7.33 7.96
C ILE A 133 10.63 -6.61 8.57
N HIS A 134 11.70 -6.55 7.79
CA HIS A 134 12.91 -5.81 8.14
C HIS A 134 12.81 -4.38 7.61
N ILE A 135 12.83 -3.40 8.50
CA ILE A 135 12.77 -1.99 8.15
C ILE A 135 14.14 -1.38 8.41
N GLU A 136 14.76 -0.94 7.32
CA GLU A 136 16.05 -0.28 7.35
C GLU A 136 15.94 1.19 7.71
N LYS A 137 17.02 1.72 8.27
CA LYS A 137 17.11 3.14 8.57
C LYS A 137 17.07 3.94 7.27
N GLY A 138 16.31 5.03 7.26
CA GLY A 138 16.27 5.95 6.12
C GLY A 138 15.26 5.57 5.05
N MET A 139 14.56 4.44 5.16
CA MET A 139 13.39 4.14 4.32
C MET A 139 12.40 5.31 4.32
N LYS A 140 11.68 5.47 3.22
CA LYS A 140 10.77 6.60 3.00
C LYS A 140 9.33 6.19 3.31
N SER A 141 8.51 7.16 3.73
CA SER A 141 7.06 6.96 3.75
C SER A 141 6.56 6.72 2.33
N GLY A 142 5.64 5.77 2.16
CA GLY A 142 5.12 5.31 0.87
C GLY A 142 5.99 4.26 0.17
N GLN A 143 7.14 3.89 0.73
CA GLN A 143 7.96 2.82 0.17
C GLN A 143 7.23 1.48 0.25
N LYS A 144 7.28 0.73 -0.86
CA LYS A 144 6.60 -0.55 -1.01
C LYS A 144 7.59 -1.70 -0.83
N ILE A 145 7.19 -2.72 -0.07
CA ILE A 145 7.95 -3.94 0.17
C ILE A 145 7.09 -5.11 -0.33
N PRO A 146 7.40 -5.68 -1.51
CA PRO A 146 6.64 -6.78 -2.08
C PRO A 146 7.07 -8.13 -1.46
N PHE A 147 6.09 -8.95 -1.11
CA PHE A 147 6.25 -10.35 -0.70
C PHE A 147 5.53 -11.23 -1.72
N ARG A 148 6.29 -12.04 -2.44
CA ARG A 148 5.76 -12.80 -3.57
C ARG A 148 4.94 -14.00 -3.14
N GLY A 149 3.83 -14.26 -3.84
CA GLY A 149 2.99 -15.45 -3.63
C GLY A 149 2.32 -15.53 -2.25
N MET A 150 2.13 -14.37 -1.61
CA MET A 150 1.54 -14.25 -0.28
C MET A 150 0.09 -13.75 -0.29
N ALA A 151 -0.49 -13.54 -1.47
CA ALA A 151 -1.92 -13.24 -1.60
C ALA A 151 -2.81 -14.50 -1.44
N ASP A 152 -4.10 -14.32 -1.65
CA ASP A 152 -5.10 -15.38 -1.59
C ASP A 152 -4.99 -16.31 -2.80
N GLU A 153 -4.94 -17.61 -2.54
CA GLU A 153 -4.92 -18.65 -3.58
C GLU A 153 -6.36 -19.04 -3.91
N SER A 154 -6.88 -18.51 -5.01
CA SER A 154 -8.27 -18.71 -5.42
C SER A 154 -8.46 -19.72 -6.56
N ASN A 155 -7.39 -20.11 -7.25
CA ASN A 155 -7.44 -21.06 -8.37
C ASN A 155 -6.18 -21.94 -8.35
N PRO A 156 -6.31 -23.29 -8.43
CA PRO A 156 -5.15 -24.17 -8.42
C PRO A 156 -4.23 -24.05 -9.63
N ASP A 157 -4.71 -23.49 -10.74
CA ASP A 157 -3.91 -23.35 -11.98
C ASP A 157 -3.19 -22.00 -12.08
N ILE A 158 -3.47 -21.07 -11.16
CA ILE A 158 -2.92 -19.70 -11.17
C ILE A 158 -2.03 -19.53 -9.94
N GLU A 159 -0.84 -18.98 -10.13
CA GLU A 159 0.03 -18.66 -9.01
C GLU A 159 -0.58 -17.52 -8.18
N PRO A 160 -0.52 -17.58 -6.83
CA PRO A 160 -1.05 -16.53 -5.99
C PRO A 160 -0.33 -15.20 -6.23
N GLY A 161 -1.07 -14.10 -6.17
CA GLY A 161 -0.54 -12.74 -6.25
C GLY A 161 0.39 -12.34 -5.10
N ASP A 162 0.81 -11.08 -5.11
CA ASP A 162 1.79 -10.56 -4.16
C ASP A 162 1.14 -9.80 -2.99
N LEU A 163 1.75 -9.89 -1.81
CA LEU A 163 1.45 -9.01 -0.70
C LEU A 163 2.36 -7.79 -0.75
N ILE A 164 1.79 -6.60 -0.90
CA ILE A 164 2.53 -5.36 -0.99
C ILE A 164 2.32 -4.56 0.30
N ILE A 165 3.39 -4.43 1.07
CA ILE A 165 3.39 -3.67 2.30
C ILE A 165 3.85 -2.25 2.01
N ILE A 166 2.99 -1.28 2.32
CA ILE A 166 3.30 0.13 2.15
C ILE A 166 3.65 0.73 3.52
N LEU A 167 4.87 1.23 3.62
CA LEU A 167 5.33 1.90 4.83
C LEU A 167 4.63 3.25 4.99
N LYS A 168 4.05 3.48 6.16
CA LYS A 168 3.50 4.78 6.55
C LYS A 168 4.29 5.32 7.73
N GLN A 169 4.80 6.54 7.59
CA GLN A 169 5.48 7.19 8.69
C GLN A 169 4.47 7.49 9.81
N LYS A 170 4.72 6.94 11.01
CA LYS A 170 4.00 7.34 12.21
C LYS A 170 4.50 8.70 12.67
N GLU A 171 3.59 9.57 13.09
CA GLU A 171 3.94 10.86 13.67
C GLU A 171 4.60 10.64 15.04
N ASN A 172 5.70 11.38 15.26
CA ASN A 172 6.48 11.29 16.49
C ASN A 172 5.75 12.06 17.60
N GLU A 173 4.88 11.38 18.34
CA GLU A 173 4.29 11.94 19.56
C GLU A 173 5.33 12.04 20.69
N ASP A 174 6.26 11.08 20.75
CA ASP A 174 7.24 10.96 21.85
C ASP A 174 8.53 11.75 21.62
N THR A 175 8.83 12.14 20.37
CA THR A 175 10.06 12.87 20.02
C THR A 175 9.73 14.16 19.27
N ALA A 176 10.34 15.28 19.66
CA ALA A 176 10.09 16.61 19.07
C ALA A 176 10.56 16.77 17.61
N PHE A 177 10.91 15.68 16.92
CA PHE A 177 11.44 15.67 15.57
C PHE A 177 10.34 15.38 14.55
N THR A 178 10.21 16.25 13.55
CA THR A 178 9.38 16.04 12.36
C THR A 178 10.29 15.78 11.16
N ARG A 179 10.25 14.58 10.58
CA ARG A 179 11.00 14.27 9.35
C ARG A 179 10.28 14.85 8.14
N LYS A 180 10.99 15.60 7.28
CA LYS A 180 10.53 15.95 5.93
C LYS A 180 11.62 15.55 4.94
N GLY A 181 11.31 14.57 4.08
CA GLY A 181 12.28 14.01 3.14
C GLY A 181 13.45 13.34 3.88
N ASN A 182 14.65 13.86 3.67
CA ASN A 182 15.87 13.36 4.32
C ASN A 182 16.26 14.18 5.56
N ASP A 183 15.57 15.28 5.84
CA ASP A 183 15.89 16.20 6.92
C ASP A 183 14.97 16.02 8.12
N LEU A 184 15.50 16.36 9.30
CA LEU A 184 14.78 16.35 10.58
C LEU A 184 14.58 17.79 11.07
N PHE A 185 13.35 18.14 11.37
CA PHE A 185 12.97 19.46 11.87
C PHE A 185 12.59 19.37 13.34
N VAL A 186 13.08 20.31 14.15
CA VAL A 186 12.68 20.47 15.55
C VAL A 186 12.17 21.90 15.73
N ARG A 187 11.02 22.04 16.40
CA ARG A 187 10.53 23.36 16.83
C ARG A 187 10.96 23.58 18.26
N LYS A 188 11.84 24.56 18.46
CA LYS A 188 12.29 24.97 19.79
C LYS A 188 11.90 26.43 20.02
N PRO A 189 11.04 26.72 21.01
CA PRO A 189 10.78 28.10 21.37
C PRO A 189 12.04 28.69 22.00
N ILE A 190 12.42 29.88 21.55
CA ILE A 190 13.50 30.69 22.12
C ILE A 190 12.90 31.99 22.66
N THR A 191 13.52 32.53 23.71
CA THR A 191 13.11 33.82 24.26
C THR A 191 13.62 34.98 23.41
N LEU A 192 12.99 36.15 23.52
CA LEU A 192 13.41 37.35 22.78
C LEU A 192 14.86 37.76 23.12
N VAL A 193 15.26 37.62 24.38
CA VAL A 193 16.63 37.94 24.83
C VAL A 193 17.63 37.02 24.12
N GLU A 194 17.39 35.71 24.13
CA GLU A 194 18.21 34.72 23.44
C GLU A 194 18.28 34.96 21.91
N ALA A 195 17.19 35.43 21.30
CA ALA A 195 17.15 35.74 19.88
C ALA A 195 18.03 36.97 19.50
N LEU A 196 18.22 37.91 20.43
CA LEU A 196 19.00 39.15 20.22
C LEU A 196 20.47 39.01 20.65
N THR A 197 20.73 38.34 21.78
CA THR A 197 22.09 38.19 22.33
C THR A 197 22.81 36.95 21.80
N GLY A 198 22.10 36.10 21.06
CA GLY A 198 22.54 34.78 20.68
C GLY A 198 22.19 33.73 21.74
N TYR A 199 22.06 32.48 21.29
CA TYR A 199 21.60 31.37 22.11
C TYR A 199 22.52 30.16 21.95
N THR A 200 22.61 29.35 23.01
CA THR A 200 23.24 28.04 22.96
C THR A 200 22.28 27.05 23.59
N THR A 201 21.83 26.06 22.82
CA THR A 201 20.97 25.01 23.37
C THR A 201 21.46 23.63 23.04
N VAL A 202 21.18 22.70 23.95
CA VAL A 202 21.43 21.28 23.74
C VAL A 202 20.16 20.64 23.18
N ILE A 203 20.32 19.87 22.11
CA ILE A 203 19.28 19.05 21.51
C ILE A 203 19.76 17.60 21.52
N THR A 204 18.97 16.71 22.11
CA THR A 204 19.26 15.26 22.07
C THR A 204 18.79 14.71 20.71
N HIS A 205 19.74 14.21 19.91
CA HIS A 205 19.46 13.56 18.64
C HIS A 205 18.78 12.20 18.83
N LEU A 206 18.23 11.63 17.76
CA LEU A 206 17.58 10.31 17.75
C LEU A 206 18.54 9.18 18.17
N ASP A 207 19.84 9.33 17.93
CA ASP A 207 20.87 8.35 18.33
C ASP A 207 21.30 8.51 19.81
N GLY A 208 20.67 9.41 20.56
CA GLY A 208 21.01 9.71 21.96
C GLY A 208 22.20 10.66 22.14
N ARG A 209 22.86 11.07 21.04
CA ARG A 209 23.93 12.09 21.08
C ARG A 209 23.36 13.46 21.42
N LYS A 210 24.09 14.25 22.21
CA LYS A 210 23.74 15.64 22.53
C LYS A 210 24.41 16.57 21.53
N LEU A 211 23.62 17.26 20.71
CA LEU A 211 24.07 18.28 19.78
C LEU A 211 23.96 19.65 20.44
N ILE A 212 25.02 20.45 20.35
CA ILE A 212 25.04 21.81 20.86
C ILE A 212 24.82 22.74 19.68
N VAL A 213 23.63 23.32 19.61
CA VAL A 213 23.26 24.33 18.61
C VAL A 213 23.60 25.70 19.18
N ARG A 214 24.40 26.49 18.46
CA ARG A 214 24.82 27.84 18.88
C ARG A 214 24.68 28.84 17.74
N SER A 215 24.10 30.00 18.03
CA SER A 215 24.15 31.14 17.11
C SER A 215 25.43 31.95 17.32
N LYS A 216 25.89 32.64 16.27
CA LYS A 216 27.02 33.55 16.40
C LYS A 216 26.59 34.78 17.21
N PRO A 217 27.47 35.34 18.05
CA PRO A 217 27.17 36.59 18.75
C PRO A 217 26.96 37.72 17.73
N GLY A 218 25.81 38.39 17.82
CA GLY A 218 25.40 39.45 16.89
C GLY A 218 24.48 39.01 15.74
N ASP A 219 24.25 37.71 15.55
CA ASP A 219 23.22 37.22 14.62
C ASP A 219 21.83 37.35 15.24
N ILE A 220 20.99 38.19 14.63
CA ILE A 220 19.58 38.37 15.03
C ILE A 220 18.74 37.30 14.36
N ILE A 221 18.09 36.45 15.16
CA ILE A 221 17.23 35.37 14.67
C ILE A 221 15.83 35.93 14.42
N LYS A 222 15.33 35.80 13.19
CA LYS A 222 13.98 36.27 12.87
C LYS A 222 12.94 35.23 13.30
N PRO A 223 11.69 35.65 13.57
CA PRO A 223 10.60 34.72 13.81
C PRO A 223 10.44 33.75 12.62
N ILE A 224 10.39 32.44 12.91
CA ILE A 224 10.22 31.34 11.93
C ILE A 224 11.48 31.08 11.08
N ASP A 225 12.63 31.69 11.39
CA ASP A 225 13.88 31.37 10.68
C ASP A 225 14.29 29.90 10.89
N LEU A 226 14.74 29.28 9.80
CA LEU A 226 15.25 27.92 9.77
C LEU A 226 16.77 27.93 9.94
N THR A 227 17.25 27.62 11.14
CA THR A 227 18.67 27.32 11.36
C THR A 227 18.96 25.87 10.98
N SER A 228 19.72 25.64 9.91
CA SER A 228 20.17 24.31 9.51
C SER A 228 21.54 24.00 10.10
N GLU A 229 21.66 22.88 10.83
CA GLU A 229 22.95 22.29 11.17
C GLU A 229 23.13 20.97 10.43
N LYS A 230 24.25 20.82 9.72
CA LYS A 230 24.60 19.57 9.02
C LYS A 230 25.50 18.74 9.93
N HIS A 231 24.98 17.63 10.43
CA HIS A 231 25.74 16.63 11.17
C HIS A 231 25.64 15.30 10.44
N TYR A 232 26.79 14.70 10.13
CA TYR A 232 26.85 13.41 9.45
C TYR A 232 26.62 12.28 10.46
N LEU A 233 25.75 11.33 10.11
CA LEU A 233 25.44 10.14 10.90
C LEU A 233 26.46 9.02 10.67
#